data_AF-A0A9P8A3L5-F1
#
_entry.id   AF-A0A9P8A3L5-F1
#
_cell.length_a   1.000
_cell.length_b   1.000
_cell.length_c   1.000
_cell.angle_alpha   90.00
_cell.angle_beta   90.00
_cell.angle_gamma   90.00
#
_symmetry.space_group_name_H-M   'P 1'
#
loop_
_entity.id
_entity.type
_entity.pdbx_description
1 polymer ?
#
loop_
_entity_poly.entity_id
_entity_poly.type
_entity_poly.pdbx_seq_one_letter_code
_entity_poly.pdbx_strand_id
1 'polypeptide(L)'
;MSPFSRLAIVATILASALVCAAPVDSSDPSHSLQKRAAATVITRCTAPGTIALTFDDGPFLHTNGLLDILRSRAVKATFFMNGNAYGRIEDFAAAVKRAYDDGHQIASHTWDHKDLTSLNQTEVLSEMTLLEDAFKKIIGVRPTYMRPPFGSLSTQVLEILGERDYTVVTWDTDTQDWAHTANFEASFKVYESILNNPNEITQPGHIVLQHEVNQVTALQVAPMAIDLALVRGFKVVTVGECLGDPNKNWYKA
;
A
#
# COMPACT_ATOMS: atom_id res chain seq x y z
N MET A 1 13.02 38.18 -91.89
CA MET A 1 13.94 37.05 -92.15
C MET A 1 13.47 35.88 -91.30
N SER A 2 13.02 34.80 -91.94
CA SER A 2 12.80 33.48 -91.32
C SER A 2 14.18 32.92 -90.85
N PRO A 3 14.33 31.80 -90.09
CA PRO A 3 13.57 30.56 -90.24
C PRO A 3 13.24 29.71 -88.97
N PHE A 4 12.22 28.86 -89.15
CA PHE A 4 12.03 27.47 -88.68
C PHE A 4 12.80 26.96 -87.44
N SER A 5 12.09 26.36 -86.47
CA SER A 5 12.03 24.88 -86.37
C SER A 5 11.35 24.32 -85.12
N ARG A 6 10.49 23.33 -85.40
CA ARG A 6 10.32 22.03 -84.72
C ARG A 6 9.57 21.98 -83.37
N LEU A 7 8.32 21.53 -83.53
CA LEU A 7 7.55 20.66 -82.66
C LEU A 7 8.41 19.67 -81.85
N ALA A 8 8.19 19.62 -80.54
CA ALA A 8 8.48 18.45 -79.71
C ALA A 8 7.25 18.18 -78.84
N ILE A 9 6.54 17.10 -79.16
CA ILE A 9 5.43 16.57 -78.39
C ILE A 9 6.03 15.86 -77.17
N VAL A 10 5.81 16.39 -75.97
CA VAL A 10 6.17 15.73 -74.72
C VAL A 10 4.96 14.89 -74.29
N ALA A 11 5.07 13.58 -74.44
CA ALA A 11 4.09 12.63 -73.92
C ALA A 11 4.34 12.43 -72.42
N THR A 12 3.43 12.94 -71.59
CA THR A 12 3.44 12.70 -70.14
C THR A 12 2.91 11.30 -69.85
N ILE A 13 3.80 10.40 -69.45
CA ILE A 13 3.44 9.07 -68.93
C ILE A 13 2.92 9.25 -67.50
N LEU A 14 1.61 9.05 -67.28
CA LEU A 14 1.06 8.87 -65.94
C LEU A 14 1.53 7.52 -65.40
N ALA A 15 2.47 7.53 -64.46
CA ALA A 15 2.79 6.38 -63.65
C ALA A 15 1.72 6.23 -62.56
N SER A 16 0.78 5.31 -62.76
CA SER A 16 -0.14 4.86 -61.72
C SER A 16 0.65 4.03 -60.69
N ALA A 17 0.94 4.64 -59.54
CA ALA A 17 1.49 3.93 -58.40
C ALA A 17 0.45 2.96 -57.86
N LEU A 18 0.63 1.68 -58.15
CA LEU A 18 -0.12 0.59 -57.54
C LEU A 18 0.33 0.53 -56.07
N VAL A 19 -0.50 1.02 -55.15
CA VAL A 19 -0.30 0.80 -53.71
C VAL A 19 -0.61 -0.66 -53.45
N CYS A 20 0.42 -1.49 -53.39
CA CYS A 20 0.31 -2.83 -52.85
C CYS A 20 -0.03 -2.71 -51.36
N ALA A 21 -1.29 -2.94 -50.99
CA ALA A 21 -1.64 -3.23 -49.62
C ALA A 21 -0.93 -4.54 -49.24
N ALA A 22 0.15 -4.42 -48.47
CA ALA A 22 0.80 -5.57 -47.89
C ALA A 22 -0.21 -6.28 -46.97
N PRO A 23 -0.28 -7.62 -46.97
CA PRO A 23 -1.10 -8.34 -46.01
C PRO A 23 -0.60 -8.00 -44.62
N VAL A 24 -1.53 -7.62 -43.73
CA VAL A 24 -1.24 -7.43 -42.31
C VAL A 24 -0.84 -8.80 -41.77
N ASP A 25 0.46 -8.96 -41.53
CA ASP A 25 1.02 -10.16 -40.93
C ASP A 25 0.57 -10.23 -39.46
N SER A 26 -0.42 -11.07 -39.19
CA SER A 26 -1.03 -11.25 -37.87
C SER A 26 -0.19 -12.12 -36.93
N SER A 27 1.14 -12.03 -37.03
CA SER A 27 2.09 -12.83 -36.27
C SER A 27 3.03 -11.99 -35.39
N ASP A 28 2.57 -10.86 -34.86
CA ASP A 28 3.27 -10.17 -33.79
C ASP A 28 3.13 -10.95 -32.46
N PRO A 29 4.20 -11.57 -31.92
CA PRO A 29 4.14 -12.31 -30.66
C PRO A 29 4.29 -11.39 -29.44
N SER A 30 4.31 -10.06 -29.58
CA SER A 30 4.68 -9.15 -28.49
C SER A 30 3.57 -8.82 -27.48
N HIS A 31 2.40 -9.47 -27.57
CA HIS A 31 1.43 -9.51 -26.48
C HIS A 31 1.27 -10.93 -25.95
N SER A 32 2.39 -11.56 -25.57
CA SER A 32 2.27 -12.54 -24.49
C SER A 32 1.76 -11.76 -23.26
N LEU A 33 0.51 -12.01 -22.87
CA LEU A 33 -0.01 -11.65 -21.56
C LEU A 33 0.82 -12.44 -20.56
N GLN A 34 2.01 -11.96 -20.24
CA GLN A 34 2.80 -12.49 -19.15
C GLN A 34 1.97 -12.19 -17.91
N LYS A 35 1.21 -13.20 -17.44
CA LYS A 35 0.38 -13.11 -16.25
C LYS A 35 1.29 -12.57 -15.15
N ARG A 36 1.06 -11.31 -14.73
CA ARG A 36 1.87 -10.72 -13.66
C ARG A 36 1.72 -11.61 -12.42
N ALA A 37 2.80 -11.75 -11.66
CA ALA A 37 2.78 -12.59 -10.48
C ALA A 37 1.72 -12.09 -9.49
N ALA A 38 1.04 -13.00 -8.81
CA ALA A 38 0.15 -12.66 -7.71
C ALA A 38 0.92 -11.92 -6.61
N ALA A 39 0.21 -11.07 -5.86
CA ALA A 39 0.80 -10.31 -4.76
C ALA A 39 1.44 -11.24 -3.73
N THR A 40 2.61 -10.83 -3.23
CA THR A 40 3.23 -11.52 -2.09
C THR A 40 2.48 -11.18 -0.81
N VAL A 41 2.19 -12.19 0.00
CA VAL A 41 1.56 -12.04 1.32
C VAL A 41 2.63 -12.10 2.41
N ILE A 42 2.69 -11.07 3.25
CA ILE A 42 3.62 -10.92 4.35
C ILE A 42 2.85 -10.92 5.67
N THR A 43 3.13 -11.89 6.53
CA THR A 43 2.46 -12.03 7.84
C THR A 43 3.38 -11.67 9.01
N ARG A 44 4.71 -11.73 8.82
CA ARG A 44 5.72 -11.48 9.84
C ARG A 44 6.85 -10.62 9.30
N CYS A 45 7.60 -9.99 10.20
CA CYS A 45 8.86 -9.35 9.85
C CYS A 45 9.94 -10.40 9.55
N THR A 46 10.97 -9.99 8.80
CA THR A 46 12.16 -10.83 8.54
C THR A 46 13.33 -10.44 9.44
N ALA A 47 13.42 -9.17 9.83
CA ALA A 47 14.42 -8.70 10.78
C ALA A 47 14.15 -9.25 12.18
N PRO A 48 15.16 -9.77 12.89
CA PRO A 48 14.97 -10.29 14.24
C PRO A 48 14.82 -9.18 15.28
N GLY A 49 14.06 -9.44 16.33
CA GLY A 49 13.89 -8.50 17.45
C GLY A 49 13.22 -7.17 17.07
N THR A 50 12.49 -7.14 15.96
CA THR A 50 11.68 -5.99 15.55
C THR A 50 10.21 -6.20 15.90
N ILE A 51 9.50 -5.11 16.13
CA ILE A 51 8.04 -5.10 16.21
C ILE A 51 7.52 -3.98 15.31
N ALA A 52 6.73 -4.34 14.31
CA ALA A 52 6.04 -3.41 13.43
C ALA A 52 4.65 -3.15 14.00
N LEU A 53 4.51 -2.00 14.67
CA LEU A 53 3.19 -1.52 15.09
C LEU A 53 2.46 -1.00 13.86
N THR A 54 1.32 -1.61 13.55
CA THR A 54 0.49 -1.23 12.41
C THR A 54 -0.88 -0.78 12.89
N PHE A 55 -1.43 0.26 12.27
CA PHE A 55 -2.71 0.84 12.66
C PHE A 55 -3.63 0.94 11.44
N ASP A 56 -4.79 0.33 11.55
CA ASP A 56 -5.78 0.25 10.48
C ASP A 56 -6.91 1.27 10.69
N ASP A 57 -7.77 1.39 9.67
CA ASP A 57 -9.03 2.15 9.60
C ASP A 57 -8.95 3.68 9.57
N GLY A 58 -7.78 4.22 9.88
CA GLY A 58 -7.53 5.65 9.90
C GLY A 58 -7.45 6.31 8.52
N PRO A 59 -7.11 7.60 8.46
CA PRO A 59 -6.92 8.50 9.59
C PRO A 59 -8.23 8.86 10.29
N PHE A 60 -8.17 9.21 11.58
CA PHE A 60 -9.33 9.66 12.35
C PHE A 60 -8.94 10.64 13.48
N LEU A 61 -9.83 10.85 14.45
CA LEU A 61 -9.71 11.84 15.51
C LEU A 61 -8.45 11.68 16.38
N HIS A 62 -7.94 10.45 16.55
CA HIS A 62 -6.84 10.15 17.46
C HIS A 62 -5.46 10.10 16.77
N THR A 63 -5.43 10.10 15.44
CA THR A 63 -4.19 9.96 14.66
C THR A 63 -3.13 11.00 15.07
N ASN A 64 -3.49 12.27 15.25
CA ASN A 64 -2.51 13.30 15.65
C ASN A 64 -1.92 13.07 17.05
N GLY A 65 -2.73 12.63 18.01
CA GLY A 65 -2.26 12.32 19.37
C GLY A 65 -1.32 11.11 19.37
N LEU A 66 -1.62 10.10 18.55
CA LEU A 66 -0.72 8.96 18.34
C LEU A 66 0.60 9.40 17.67
N LEU A 67 0.56 10.29 16.68
CA LEU A 67 1.79 10.82 16.06
C LEU A 67 2.66 11.60 17.06
N ASP A 68 2.07 12.34 18.01
CA ASP A 68 2.82 13.00 19.09
C ASP A 68 3.52 11.96 19.99
N ILE A 69 2.82 10.89 20.36
CA ILE A 69 3.34 9.77 21.16
C ILE A 69 4.50 9.08 20.46
N LEU A 70 4.36 8.77 19.17
CA LEU A 70 5.39 8.09 18.38
C LEU A 70 6.63 8.98 18.23
N ARG A 71 6.44 10.28 17.98
CA ARG A 71 7.52 11.26 17.90
C ARG A 71 8.26 11.39 19.23
N SER A 72 7.55 11.46 20.37
CA SER A 72 8.18 11.59 21.69
C SER A 72 9.04 10.37 22.08
N ARG A 73 8.77 9.20 21.48
CA ARG A 73 9.52 7.96 21.67
C ARG A 73 10.55 7.70 20.57
N ALA A 74 10.65 8.59 19.57
CA ALA A 74 11.54 8.46 18.42
C ALA A 74 11.36 7.13 17.64
N VAL A 75 10.13 6.61 17.59
CA VAL A 75 9.79 5.38 16.86
C VAL A 75 8.95 5.66 15.63
N LYS A 76 8.92 4.71 14.69
CA LYS A 76 8.07 4.75 13.50
C LYS A 76 7.08 3.60 13.53
N ALA A 77 6.02 3.75 12.77
CA ALA A 77 4.88 2.83 12.70
C ALA A 77 4.35 2.81 11.26
N THR A 78 3.43 1.89 10.98
CA THR A 78 2.77 1.78 9.68
C THR A 78 1.29 2.07 9.83
N PHE A 79 0.72 2.89 8.96
CA PHE A 79 -0.70 3.23 8.96
C PHE A 79 -1.34 2.68 7.68
N PHE A 80 -2.23 1.71 7.81
CA PHE A 80 -3.07 1.25 6.71
C PHE A 80 -4.35 2.08 6.74
N MET A 81 -4.41 3.09 5.87
CA MET A 81 -5.48 4.08 5.91
C MET A 81 -6.56 3.80 4.86
N ASN A 82 -7.81 4.15 5.20
CA ASN A 82 -8.94 4.16 4.29
C ASN A 82 -9.13 5.50 3.62
N GLY A 83 -9.92 5.50 2.54
CA GLY A 83 -10.38 6.71 1.86
C GLY A 83 -11.64 7.32 2.46
N ASN A 84 -12.60 6.47 2.84
CA ASN A 84 -13.96 6.83 3.24
C ASN A 84 -14.55 5.76 4.17
N ALA A 85 -13.96 5.59 5.35
CA ALA A 85 -14.45 4.69 6.40
C ALA A 85 -15.02 5.49 7.59
N TYR A 86 -14.21 5.75 8.62
CA TYR A 86 -14.59 6.56 9.78
C TYR A 86 -14.71 8.06 9.47
N GLY A 87 -14.06 8.49 8.40
CA GLY A 87 -14.22 9.78 7.77
C GLY A 87 -13.54 9.78 6.41
N ARG A 88 -13.65 10.89 5.68
CA ARG A 88 -12.97 11.03 4.40
C ARG A 88 -11.51 11.38 4.64
N ILE A 89 -10.60 10.70 3.94
CA ILE A 89 -9.16 10.94 4.07
C ILE A 89 -8.78 12.40 3.79
N GLU A 90 -9.53 13.10 2.94
CA GLU A 90 -9.28 14.51 2.65
C GLU A 90 -9.56 15.44 3.85
N ASP A 91 -10.52 15.08 4.72
CA ASP A 91 -10.82 15.84 5.95
C ASP A 91 -9.67 15.75 6.96
N PHE A 92 -8.83 14.71 6.83
CA PHE A 92 -7.66 14.45 7.66
C PHE A 92 -6.34 14.62 6.90
N ALA A 93 -6.35 15.28 5.73
CA ALA A 93 -5.18 15.39 4.85
C ALA A 93 -3.91 15.91 5.57
N ALA A 94 -4.07 16.85 6.52
CA ALA A 94 -2.97 17.36 7.33
C ALA A 94 -2.34 16.28 8.22
N ALA A 95 -3.14 15.39 8.82
CA ALA A 95 -2.65 14.30 9.65
C ALA A 95 -1.95 13.22 8.81
N VAL A 96 -2.50 12.88 7.64
CA VAL A 96 -1.87 11.95 6.68
C VAL A 96 -0.53 12.49 6.22
N LYS A 97 -0.48 13.76 5.79
CA LYS A 97 0.77 14.40 5.37
C LYS A 97 1.79 14.46 6.50
N ARG A 98 1.35 14.79 7.71
CA ARG A 98 2.22 14.77 8.90
C ARG A 98 2.80 13.38 9.16
N ALA A 99 1.98 12.32 9.14
CA ALA A 99 2.45 10.96 9.35
C ALA A 99 3.54 10.58 8.31
N TYR A 100 3.32 10.95 7.04
CA TYR A 100 4.30 10.76 5.98
C TYR A 100 5.59 11.57 6.20
N ASP A 101 5.48 12.87 6.47
CA ASP A 101 6.63 13.76 6.69
C ASP A 101 7.43 13.37 7.94
N ASP A 102 6.76 12.84 8.97
CA ASP A 102 7.38 12.30 10.17
C ASP A 102 8.09 10.95 9.92
N GLY A 103 8.01 10.38 8.71
CA GLY A 103 8.71 9.15 8.31
C GLY A 103 8.00 7.86 8.72
N HIS A 104 6.71 7.92 9.05
CA HIS A 104 5.89 6.72 9.18
C HIS A 104 5.62 6.12 7.79
N GLN A 105 5.35 4.82 7.74
CA GLN A 105 4.94 4.19 6.49
C GLN A 105 3.44 4.37 6.31
N ILE A 106 3.03 4.93 5.17
CA ILE A 106 1.63 5.04 4.78
C ILE A 106 1.32 3.90 3.80
N ALA A 107 0.27 3.15 4.08
CA ALA A 107 -0.16 1.99 3.31
C ALA A 107 -1.67 2.05 3.02
N SER A 108 -2.10 1.34 1.99
CA SER A 108 -3.51 1.32 1.56
C SER A 108 -4.33 0.33 2.37
N HIS A 109 -5.52 0.74 2.81
CA HIS A 109 -6.52 -0.16 3.40
C HIS A 109 -7.84 -0.20 2.61
N THR A 110 -7.82 0.19 1.33
CA THR A 110 -8.99 0.36 0.43
C THR A 110 -9.79 1.64 0.69
N TRP A 111 -10.64 2.02 -0.25
CA TRP A 111 -11.40 3.26 -0.18
C TRP A 111 -12.52 3.16 0.87
N ASP A 112 -13.47 2.25 0.70
CA ASP A 112 -14.68 2.11 1.55
C ASP A 112 -14.59 0.96 2.57
N HIS A 113 -13.41 0.33 2.74
CA HIS A 113 -13.23 -0.81 3.67
C HIS A 113 -14.14 -2.02 3.33
N LYS A 114 -14.31 -2.31 2.03
CA LYS A 114 -15.10 -3.47 1.57
C LYS A 114 -14.29 -4.76 1.61
N ASP A 115 -14.95 -5.89 1.86
CA ASP A 115 -14.33 -7.20 1.69
C ASP A 115 -14.06 -7.45 0.21
N LEU A 116 -12.79 -7.36 -0.19
CA LEU A 116 -12.35 -7.51 -1.57
C LEU A 116 -12.73 -8.86 -2.19
N THR A 117 -12.93 -9.90 -1.39
CA THR A 117 -13.32 -11.24 -1.88
C THR A 117 -14.79 -11.32 -2.30
N SER A 118 -15.61 -10.36 -1.88
CA SER A 118 -17.01 -10.22 -2.27
C SER A 118 -17.22 -9.36 -3.52
N LEU A 119 -16.15 -8.72 -4.00
CA LEU A 119 -16.18 -7.76 -5.09
C LEU A 119 -15.75 -8.39 -6.41
N ASN A 120 -16.25 -7.84 -7.52
CA ASN A 120 -15.69 -8.14 -8.83
C ASN A 120 -14.41 -7.33 -9.11
N GLN A 121 -13.69 -7.67 -10.18
CA GLN A 121 -12.41 -7.02 -10.53
C GLN A 121 -12.51 -5.49 -10.64
N THR A 122 -13.55 -4.96 -11.29
CA THR A 122 -13.72 -3.50 -11.47
C THR A 122 -13.91 -2.81 -10.13
N GLU A 123 -14.65 -3.42 -9.20
CA GLU A 123 -14.88 -2.89 -7.86
C GLU A 123 -13.59 -2.92 -7.03
N VAL A 124 -12.82 -4.02 -7.04
CA VAL A 124 -11.50 -4.08 -6.40
C VAL A 124 -10.57 -2.99 -6.96
N LEU A 125 -10.54 -2.82 -8.28
CA LEU A 125 -9.72 -1.77 -8.91
C LEU A 125 -10.18 -0.37 -8.50
N SER A 126 -11.48 -0.14 -8.32
CA SER A 126 -12.02 1.14 -7.84
C SER A 126 -11.58 1.43 -6.41
N GLU A 127 -11.69 0.44 -5.51
CA GLU A 127 -11.25 0.55 -4.11
C GLU A 127 -9.78 0.97 -3.99
N MET A 128 -8.91 0.39 -4.83
CA MET A 128 -7.49 0.72 -4.81
C MET A 128 -7.20 2.08 -5.49
N THR A 129 -7.79 2.34 -6.66
CA THR A 129 -7.46 3.52 -7.47
C THR A 129 -7.93 4.82 -6.80
N LEU A 130 -9.13 4.85 -6.21
CA LEU A 130 -9.64 6.04 -5.53
C LEU A 130 -8.72 6.46 -4.38
N LEU A 131 -8.24 5.49 -3.60
CA LEU A 131 -7.34 5.76 -2.49
C LEU A 131 -5.92 6.12 -2.95
N GLU A 132 -5.41 5.47 -4.00
CA GLU A 132 -4.15 5.86 -4.64
C GLU A 132 -4.17 7.33 -5.09
N ASP A 133 -5.25 7.79 -5.72
CA ASP A 133 -5.37 9.17 -6.19
C ASP A 133 -5.47 10.17 -5.03
N ALA A 134 -6.15 9.82 -3.94
CA ALA A 134 -6.19 10.63 -2.74
C ALA A 134 -4.79 10.75 -2.10
N PHE A 135 -4.05 9.65 -1.94
CA PHE A 135 -2.66 9.71 -1.45
C PHE A 135 -1.77 10.52 -2.38
N LYS A 136 -1.89 10.34 -3.70
CA LYS A 136 -1.11 11.11 -4.67
C LYS A 136 -1.35 12.62 -4.50
N LYS A 137 -2.59 13.03 -4.22
CA LYS A 137 -2.95 14.43 -3.96
C LYS A 137 -2.40 14.96 -2.63
N ILE A 138 -2.41 14.15 -1.57
CA ILE A 138 -2.05 14.59 -0.21
C ILE A 138 -0.53 14.52 0.03
N ILE A 139 0.12 13.42 -0.33
CA ILE A 139 1.53 13.12 -0.04
C ILE A 139 2.41 13.02 -1.30
N GLY A 140 1.83 13.17 -2.49
CA GLY A 140 2.61 13.21 -3.74
C GLY A 140 3.06 11.84 -4.26
N VAL A 141 2.70 10.74 -3.59
CA VAL A 141 3.06 9.36 -3.96
C VAL A 141 1.91 8.39 -3.66
N ARG A 142 1.98 7.18 -4.22
CA ARG A 142 0.99 6.11 -4.01
C ARG A 142 1.63 4.95 -3.25
N PRO A 143 1.03 4.40 -2.18
CA PRO A 143 1.58 3.23 -1.50
C PRO A 143 1.67 2.00 -2.40
N THR A 144 2.71 1.19 -2.19
CA THR A 144 2.87 -0.17 -2.75
C THR A 144 2.57 -1.26 -1.72
N TYR A 145 2.31 -0.87 -0.47
CA TYR A 145 1.87 -1.77 0.59
C TYR A 145 0.37 -1.60 0.81
N MET A 146 -0.32 -2.71 1.01
CA MET A 146 -1.72 -2.70 1.40
C MET A 146 -2.06 -3.84 2.36
N ARG A 147 -3.12 -3.64 3.13
CA ARG A 147 -3.74 -4.69 3.93
C ARG A 147 -5.19 -4.86 3.45
N PRO A 148 -5.65 -6.07 3.13
CA PRO A 148 -7.05 -6.30 2.81
C PRO A 148 -7.92 -6.11 4.05
N PRO A 149 -9.06 -5.40 3.96
CA PRO A 149 -10.09 -5.40 4.99
C PRO A 149 -10.43 -6.82 5.45
N PHE A 150 -10.60 -6.98 6.77
CA PHE A 150 -10.89 -8.26 7.43
C PHE A 150 -9.80 -9.35 7.29
N GLY A 151 -8.67 -9.05 6.65
CA GLY A 151 -7.68 -10.06 6.27
C GLY A 151 -8.16 -11.04 5.19
N SER A 152 -9.30 -10.74 4.55
CA SER A 152 -9.91 -11.61 3.55
C SER A 152 -9.07 -11.65 2.27
N LEU A 153 -8.71 -12.87 1.84
CA LEU A 153 -7.90 -13.12 0.65
C LEU A 153 -8.55 -14.17 -0.25
N SER A 154 -8.43 -13.95 -1.56
CA SER A 154 -8.75 -14.95 -2.59
C SER A 154 -7.68 -14.92 -3.68
N THR A 155 -7.57 -15.98 -4.47
CA THR A 155 -6.64 -16.02 -5.62
C THR A 155 -6.86 -14.85 -6.56
N GLN A 156 -8.12 -14.50 -6.84
CA GLN A 156 -8.47 -13.37 -7.70
C GLN A 156 -7.98 -12.04 -7.11
N VAL A 157 -8.19 -11.82 -5.80
CA VAL A 157 -7.73 -10.60 -5.13
C VAL A 157 -6.20 -10.49 -5.18
N LEU A 158 -5.48 -11.58 -4.91
CA LEU A 158 -4.02 -11.59 -4.97
C LEU A 158 -3.49 -11.34 -6.39
N GLU A 159 -4.14 -11.89 -7.42
CA GLU A 159 -3.78 -11.62 -8.82
C GLU A 159 -3.96 -10.14 -9.17
N ILE A 160 -5.11 -9.54 -8.83
CA ILE A 160 -5.39 -8.11 -9.07
C ILE A 160 -4.39 -7.21 -8.33
N LEU A 161 -4.11 -7.51 -7.06
CA LEU A 161 -3.16 -6.73 -6.26
C LEU A 161 -1.73 -6.87 -6.79
N GLY A 162 -1.34 -8.07 -7.25
CA GLY A 162 -0.04 -8.31 -7.86
C GLY A 162 0.14 -7.56 -9.18
N GLU A 163 -0.91 -7.51 -10.01
CA GLU A 163 -0.92 -6.71 -11.23
C GLU A 163 -0.72 -5.21 -10.98
N ARG A 164 -1.13 -4.72 -9.81
CA ARG A 164 -0.99 -3.33 -9.34
C ARG A 164 0.27 -3.06 -8.52
N ASP A 165 1.20 -4.01 -8.46
CA ASP A 165 2.46 -3.93 -7.73
C ASP A 165 2.27 -3.73 -6.21
N TYR A 166 1.21 -4.32 -5.65
CA TYR A 166 0.99 -4.33 -4.20
C TYR A 166 1.69 -5.50 -3.51
N THR A 167 2.33 -5.20 -2.37
CA THR A 167 2.65 -6.16 -1.32
C THR A 167 1.48 -6.22 -0.34
N VAL A 168 0.96 -7.42 -0.08
CA VAL A 168 -0.14 -7.64 0.86
C VAL A 168 0.43 -7.93 2.23
N VAL A 169 0.03 -7.15 3.23
CA VAL A 169 0.46 -7.30 4.62
C VAL A 169 -0.71 -7.77 5.48
N THR A 170 -0.56 -8.92 6.10
CA THR A 170 -1.45 -9.38 7.17
C THR A 170 -0.75 -9.19 8.52
N TRP A 171 -0.95 -10.09 9.49
CA TRP A 171 -0.39 -9.98 10.83
C TRP A 171 -0.25 -11.36 11.44
N ASP A 172 0.74 -11.54 12.31
CA ASP A 172 0.86 -12.73 13.16
C ASP A 172 0.38 -12.46 14.59
N THR A 173 0.21 -11.19 14.95
CA THR A 173 -0.22 -10.76 16.29
C THR A 173 -1.43 -9.86 16.17
N ASP A 174 -2.59 -10.31 16.68
CA ASP A 174 -3.84 -9.54 16.71
C ASP A 174 -4.15 -9.10 18.14
N THR A 175 -4.24 -7.79 18.37
CA THR A 175 -4.55 -7.23 19.70
C THR A 175 -6.02 -7.37 20.08
N GLN A 176 -6.89 -7.71 19.14
CA GLN A 176 -8.35 -7.81 19.29
C GLN A 176 -8.98 -6.55 19.90
N ASP A 177 -8.35 -5.39 19.69
CA ASP A 177 -8.81 -4.10 20.21
C ASP A 177 -10.18 -3.68 19.65
N TRP A 178 -10.49 -4.11 18.44
CA TRP A 178 -11.81 -3.97 17.81
C TRP A 178 -12.93 -4.68 18.59
N ALA A 179 -12.62 -5.78 19.29
CA ALA A 179 -13.59 -6.51 20.12
C ALA A 179 -13.68 -5.95 21.55
N HIS A 180 -12.74 -5.08 21.94
CA HIS A 180 -12.48 -4.69 23.32
C HIS A 180 -12.24 -3.19 23.44
N THR A 181 -13.13 -2.39 22.84
CA THR A 181 -12.79 -1.01 22.49
C THR A 181 -12.49 -0.08 23.67
N ALA A 182 -13.00 -0.38 24.86
CA ALA A 182 -12.73 0.36 26.09
C ALA A 182 -11.83 -0.38 27.09
N ASN A 183 -11.36 -1.59 26.75
CA ASN A 183 -10.65 -2.46 27.68
C ASN A 183 -9.16 -2.54 27.33
N PHE A 184 -8.38 -1.65 27.95
CA PHE A 184 -6.93 -1.61 27.83
C PHE A 184 -6.27 -2.98 28.04
N GLU A 185 -6.64 -3.67 29.12
CA GLU A 185 -6.00 -4.92 29.54
C GLU A 185 -6.18 -6.04 28.51
N ALA A 186 -7.36 -6.10 27.88
CA ALA A 186 -7.67 -7.14 26.91
C ALA A 186 -6.77 -7.06 25.67
N SER A 187 -6.37 -5.87 25.24
CA SER A 187 -5.44 -5.67 24.13
C SER A 187 -3.98 -5.67 24.60
N PHE A 188 -3.69 -5.08 25.75
CA PHE A 188 -2.32 -4.96 26.24
C PHE A 188 -1.70 -6.31 26.61
N LYS A 189 -2.47 -7.27 27.13
CA LYS A 189 -1.99 -8.63 27.42
C LYS A 189 -1.37 -9.34 26.21
N VAL A 190 -1.79 -8.98 24.99
CA VAL A 190 -1.22 -9.55 23.76
C VAL A 190 0.23 -9.10 23.63
N TYR A 191 0.53 -7.82 23.84
CA TYR A 191 1.90 -7.32 23.89
C TYR A 191 2.72 -7.95 24.99
N GLU A 192 2.15 -8.14 26.18
CA GLU A 192 2.85 -8.81 27.27
C GLU A 192 3.22 -10.25 26.91
N SER A 193 2.36 -10.97 26.20
CA SER A 193 2.61 -12.36 25.80
C SER A 193 3.80 -12.50 24.85
N ILE A 194 4.00 -11.54 23.93
CA ILE A 194 5.11 -11.56 22.98
C ILE A 194 6.38 -10.90 23.56
N LEU A 195 6.26 -9.72 24.17
CA LEU A 195 7.43 -8.91 24.57
C LEU A 195 8.10 -9.40 25.85
N ASN A 196 7.38 -10.11 26.74
CA ASN A 196 7.99 -10.69 27.93
C ASN A 196 8.63 -12.07 27.68
N ASN A 197 8.45 -12.67 26.50
CA ASN A 197 9.14 -13.90 26.14
C ASN A 197 10.56 -13.57 25.64
N PRO A 198 11.62 -13.88 26.41
CA PRO A 198 12.99 -13.49 26.04
C PRO A 198 13.49 -14.20 24.77
N ASN A 199 12.84 -15.27 24.32
CA ASN A 199 13.23 -15.95 23.09
C ASN A 199 12.88 -15.14 21.84
N GLU A 200 11.81 -14.33 21.90
CA GLU A 200 11.28 -13.58 20.75
C GLU A 200 12.25 -12.51 20.23
N ILE A 201 13.14 -11.98 21.09
CA ILE A 201 14.11 -10.96 20.67
C ILE A 201 15.10 -11.44 19.60
N THR A 202 15.29 -12.76 19.49
CA THR A 202 16.17 -13.40 18.51
C THR A 202 15.42 -13.98 17.31
N GLN A 203 14.09 -14.01 17.35
CA GLN A 203 13.24 -14.54 16.29
C GLN A 203 12.87 -13.45 15.29
N PRO A 204 12.47 -13.82 14.05
CA PRO A 204 11.87 -12.87 13.11
C PRO A 204 10.73 -12.11 13.78
N GLY A 205 10.75 -10.79 13.64
CA GLY A 205 9.86 -9.89 14.37
C GLY A 205 8.37 -10.04 14.04
N HIS A 206 7.56 -9.28 14.76
CA HIS A 206 6.10 -9.34 14.69
C HIS A 206 5.52 -8.18 13.87
N ILE A 207 4.44 -8.44 13.15
CA ILE A 207 3.54 -7.44 12.58
C ILE A 207 2.26 -7.46 13.40
N VAL A 208 1.98 -6.35 14.08
CA VAL A 208 0.86 -6.27 15.05
C VAL A 208 -0.31 -5.52 14.46
N LEU A 209 -1.48 -6.17 14.41
CA LEU A 209 -2.76 -5.56 14.06
C LEU A 209 -3.42 -4.87 15.27
N GLN A 210 -3.84 -3.62 15.05
CA GLN A 210 -4.65 -2.80 15.94
C GLN A 210 -5.19 -1.60 15.16
N HIS A 211 -6.08 -0.81 15.76
CA HIS A 211 -6.84 0.22 15.05
C HIS A 211 -6.76 1.56 15.81
N GLU A 212 -6.15 2.58 15.20
CA GLU A 212 -5.98 3.88 15.88
C GLU A 212 -7.27 4.69 15.99
N VAL A 213 -8.30 4.33 15.21
CA VAL A 213 -9.66 4.88 15.33
C VAL A 213 -10.25 4.65 16.72
N ASN A 214 -9.71 3.69 17.46
CA ASN A 214 -10.00 3.45 18.86
C ASN A 214 -9.09 4.31 19.77
N GLN A 215 -9.72 5.15 20.60
CA GLN A 215 -9.03 6.03 21.54
C GLN A 215 -8.14 5.29 22.55
N VAL A 216 -8.60 4.17 23.11
CA VAL A 216 -7.83 3.38 24.09
C VAL A 216 -6.62 2.76 23.41
N THR A 217 -6.78 2.23 22.20
CA THR A 217 -5.66 1.72 21.40
C THR A 217 -4.62 2.81 21.15
N ALA A 218 -5.04 3.93 20.55
CA ALA A 218 -4.14 4.99 20.11
C ALA A 218 -3.44 5.71 21.27
N LEU A 219 -4.15 5.99 22.37
CA LEU A 219 -3.67 6.90 23.42
C LEU A 219 -3.26 6.19 24.70
N GLN A 220 -3.48 4.88 24.84
CA GLN A 220 -3.13 4.12 26.05
C GLN A 220 -2.36 2.84 25.73
N VAL A 221 -2.91 1.95 24.89
CA VAL A 221 -2.25 0.66 24.58
C VAL A 221 -0.96 0.88 23.80
N ALA A 222 -1.01 1.66 22.72
CA ALA A 222 0.16 1.94 21.88
C ALA A 222 1.36 2.53 22.66
N PRO A 223 1.22 3.62 23.47
CA PRO A 223 2.36 4.14 24.23
C PRO A 223 2.94 3.11 25.20
N MET A 224 2.10 2.36 25.92
CA MET A 224 2.56 1.33 26.85
C MET A 224 3.26 0.16 26.13
N ALA A 225 2.74 -0.24 24.96
CA ALA A 225 3.34 -1.28 24.14
C ALA A 225 4.72 -0.88 23.61
N ILE A 226 4.86 0.38 23.17
CA ILE A 226 6.16 0.92 22.74
C ILE A 226 7.14 0.92 23.91
N ASP A 227 6.73 1.44 25.07
CA ASP A 227 7.60 1.52 26.25
C ASP A 227 8.06 0.13 26.70
N LEU A 228 7.14 -0.85 26.71
CA LEU A 228 7.48 -2.25 27.00
C LEU A 228 8.44 -2.82 25.97
N ALA A 229 8.21 -2.62 24.68
CA ALA A 229 9.06 -3.13 23.60
C ALA A 229 10.49 -2.61 23.73
N LEU A 230 10.65 -1.30 23.95
CA LEU A 230 11.95 -0.65 24.13
C LEU A 230 12.69 -1.18 25.38
N VAL A 231 11.99 -1.34 26.51
CA VAL A 231 12.58 -1.90 27.73
C VAL A 231 13.01 -3.36 27.55
N ARG A 232 12.31 -4.11 26.69
CA ARG A 232 12.63 -5.50 26.35
C ARG A 232 13.68 -5.62 25.24
N GLY A 233 14.16 -4.50 24.72
CA GLY A 233 15.22 -4.43 23.71
C GLY A 233 14.76 -4.57 22.27
N PHE A 234 13.44 -4.66 22.02
CA PHE A 234 12.90 -4.70 20.66
C PHE A 234 13.05 -3.36 19.97
N LYS A 235 13.19 -3.41 18.65
CA LYS A 235 13.13 -2.22 17.78
C LYS A 235 11.72 -2.03 17.26
N VAL A 236 11.11 -0.89 17.56
CA VAL A 236 9.81 -0.50 17.00
C VAL A 236 10.04 0.20 15.66
N VAL A 237 9.56 -0.40 14.58
CA VAL A 237 9.91 -0.03 13.19
C VAL A 237 8.68 -0.05 12.27
N THR A 238 8.81 0.46 11.04
CA THR A 238 7.78 0.27 10.01
C THR A 238 7.78 -1.16 9.47
N VAL A 239 6.72 -1.56 8.76
CA VAL A 239 6.67 -2.87 8.09
C VAL A 239 7.79 -2.97 7.05
N GLY A 240 7.97 -1.93 6.23
CA GLY A 240 9.04 -1.91 5.23
C GLY A 240 10.43 -2.07 5.84
N GLU A 241 10.72 -1.37 6.94
CA GLU A 241 12.00 -1.52 7.65
C GLU A 241 12.17 -2.93 8.24
N CYS A 242 11.11 -3.51 8.82
CA CYS A 242 11.19 -4.85 9.39
C CYS A 242 11.33 -5.96 8.34
N LEU A 243 11.05 -5.65 7.07
CA LEU A 243 11.29 -6.50 5.90
C LEU A 243 12.64 -6.20 5.21
N GLY A 244 13.38 -5.19 5.68
CA GLY A 244 14.61 -4.73 5.01
C GLY A 244 14.36 -4.05 3.66
N ASP A 245 13.14 -3.60 3.39
CA ASP A 245 12.76 -2.92 2.15
C ASP A 245 13.04 -1.41 2.26
N PRO A 246 13.90 -0.82 1.39
CA PRO A 246 14.21 0.61 1.45
C PRO A 246 12.99 1.50 1.20
N ASN A 247 12.90 2.65 1.88
CA ASN A 247 11.74 3.56 1.82
C ASN A 247 11.30 3.97 0.41
N LYS A 248 12.22 4.02 -0.56
CA LYS A 248 11.91 4.34 -1.96
C LYS A 248 10.99 3.30 -2.63
N ASN A 249 10.93 2.09 -2.11
CA ASN A 249 10.13 0.97 -2.64
C ASN A 249 8.73 0.92 -2.02
N TRP A 250 8.50 1.63 -0.91
CA TRP A 250 7.20 1.66 -0.22
C TRP A 250 6.14 2.44 -1.02
N TYR A 251 6.58 3.19 -2.04
CA TYR A 251 5.72 4.06 -2.81
C TYR A 251 6.08 4.02 -4.30
N LYS A 252 5.07 4.24 -5.14
CA LYS A 252 5.18 4.48 -6.58
C LYS A 252 4.74 5.91 -6.93
N ALA A 253 5.19 6.39 -8.09
CA ALA A 253 4.91 7.73 -8.58
C ALA A 253 3.43 7.95 -8.93
#